data_AF-A0A7S0KQA7-F1
#
_entry.id   AF-A0A7S0KQA7-F1
#
_cell.length_a   1.000
_cell.length_b   1.000
_cell.length_c   1.000
_cell.angle_alpha   90.00
_cell.angle_beta   90.00
_cell.angle_gamma   90.00
#
_symmetry.space_group_name_H-M   'P 1'
#
loop_
_entity.id
_entity.type
_entity.pdbx_description
1 polymer ?
#
loop_
_entity_poly.entity_id
_entity_poly.type
_entity_poly.pdbx_seq_one_letter_code
_entity_poly.pdbx_strand_id
1 'polypeptide(L)'
;MPAFTSTMAADASDAATAFLTALDTSLARAWREEDRQWRREDRQWRKEDLEFRGEERDWWHLEHMHREESRKWRRQDVEQRVLENARWVWGRYTEKNRRDVEEKGEQLRATSNLAALISGFAVVALVEFQFSDPTSTPDQSEILIVAYAATTAITVVMMLNSMVLCSFMLSNILRNGKSYVSEDEEAEFLFACRKFALSYKPGDTPPMPRRSFERHWETRCESDWRKAFRMFTYGVPMFVANLTLSAWLKFWYSTVTCSVVTGISILGVALWYRTQSTWGWHLLKKSDQNVGFSKSRFFPPEGLPFDWHARPRHAQSKTNHAVRAYNHNKNSSTEEVVLSPAVSIDFRAPVQDVNPKNDAEL
;
A
#
# COMPACT_ATOMS: atom_id res chain seq x y z
N MET A 1 20.89 128.81 47.99
CA MET A 1 20.77 127.42 48.50
C MET A 1 19.65 126.73 47.72
N PRO A 2 19.79 125.45 47.34
CA PRO A 2 19.53 124.98 45.98
C PRO A 2 18.10 124.49 45.69
N ALA A 3 17.72 124.54 44.41
CA ALA A 3 16.52 123.96 43.82
C ALA A 3 16.82 122.55 43.27
N PHE A 4 16.14 121.54 43.81
CA PHE A 4 16.28 120.12 43.44
C PHE A 4 14.95 119.40 43.70
N THR A 5 13.93 119.56 42.85
CA THR A 5 12.70 118.72 42.98
C THR A 5 11.89 118.47 41.70
N SER A 6 12.17 119.09 40.54
CA SER A 6 11.27 118.94 39.36
C SER A 6 11.74 117.97 38.25
N THR A 7 12.86 117.27 38.39
CA THR A 7 13.34 116.29 37.38
C THR A 7 12.85 114.86 37.62
N MET A 8 12.46 114.50 38.83
CA MET A 8 12.14 113.10 39.16
C MET A 8 10.78 112.58 38.64
N ALA A 9 9.81 113.46 38.35
CA ALA A 9 8.47 113.03 37.93
C ALA A 9 8.38 112.69 36.42
N ALA A 10 9.12 113.41 35.57
CA ALA A 10 9.22 113.10 34.13
C ALA A 10 10.09 111.85 33.89
N ASP A 11 11.17 111.70 34.66
CA ASP A 11 12.00 110.49 34.65
C ASP A 11 11.20 109.25 35.08
N ALA A 12 10.21 109.40 35.98
CA ALA A 12 9.35 108.30 36.42
C ALA A 12 8.33 107.86 35.35
N SER A 13 7.76 108.81 34.58
CA SER A 13 6.83 108.46 33.48
C SER A 13 7.57 107.82 32.30
N ASP A 14 8.76 108.33 31.98
CA ASP A 14 9.61 107.78 30.91
C ASP A 14 10.20 106.42 31.29
N ALA A 15 10.53 106.22 32.58
CA ALA A 15 10.90 104.91 33.10
C ALA A 15 9.73 103.91 33.05
N ALA A 16 8.49 104.35 33.29
CA ALA A 16 7.31 103.49 33.23
C ALA A 16 6.95 103.08 31.79
N THR A 17 7.00 104.00 30.82
CA THR A 17 6.81 103.66 29.40
C THR A 17 7.95 102.81 28.84
N ALA A 18 9.20 103.08 29.24
CA ALA A 18 10.34 102.23 28.89
C ALA A 18 10.19 100.81 29.48
N PHE A 19 9.73 100.69 30.73
CA PHE A 19 9.47 99.40 31.36
C PHE A 19 8.33 98.65 30.68
N LEU A 20 7.21 99.30 30.37
CA LEU A 20 6.09 98.68 29.66
C LEU A 20 6.49 98.25 28.24
N THR A 21 7.28 99.06 27.53
CA THR A 21 7.79 98.69 26.20
C THR A 21 8.82 97.56 26.28
N ALA A 22 9.67 97.55 27.32
CA ALA A 22 10.59 96.45 27.58
C ALA A 22 9.83 95.15 27.92
N LEU A 23 8.74 95.26 28.69
CA LEU A 23 7.88 94.14 29.06
C LEU A 23 7.15 93.60 27.82
N ASP A 24 6.57 94.47 26.99
CA ASP A 24 5.88 94.11 25.74
C ASP A 24 6.86 93.49 24.71
N THR A 25 8.08 94.03 24.60
CA THR A 25 9.12 93.44 23.74
C THR A 25 9.66 92.12 24.27
N SER A 26 9.71 91.92 25.59
CA SER A 26 10.08 90.65 26.22
C SER A 26 9.01 89.57 26.03
N LEU A 27 7.73 89.91 26.21
CA LEU A 27 6.60 89.03 25.93
C LEU A 27 6.53 88.69 24.44
N ALA A 28 6.73 89.66 23.56
CA ALA A 28 6.81 89.43 22.12
C ALA A 28 8.04 88.60 21.69
N ARG A 29 9.13 88.58 22.48
CA ARG A 29 10.28 87.70 22.27
C ARG A 29 9.98 86.28 22.76
N ALA A 30 9.41 86.13 23.95
CA ALA A 30 8.98 84.85 24.51
C ALA A 30 7.99 84.15 23.57
N TRP A 31 6.98 84.89 23.09
CA TRP A 31 6.00 84.36 22.14
C TRP A 31 6.63 83.94 20.79
N ARG A 32 7.64 84.68 20.31
CA ARG A 32 8.41 84.30 19.11
C ARG A 32 9.34 83.10 19.33
N GLU A 33 9.73 82.82 20.57
CA GLU A 33 10.53 81.66 20.93
C GLU A 33 9.64 80.42 21.07
N GLU A 34 8.48 80.56 21.72
CA GLU A 34 7.42 79.55 21.76
C GLU A 34 6.95 79.18 20.35
N ASP A 35 6.68 80.17 19.49
CA ASP A 35 6.30 79.92 18.09
C ASP A 35 7.42 79.22 17.30
N ARG A 36 8.69 79.51 17.61
CA ARG A 36 9.84 78.78 17.03
C ARG A 36 9.94 77.35 17.55
N GLN A 37 9.63 77.10 18.82
CA GLN A 37 9.59 75.78 19.43
C GLN A 37 8.44 74.96 18.85
N TRP A 38 7.23 75.52 18.81
CA TRP A 38 6.07 74.87 18.21
C TRP A 38 6.33 74.47 16.75
N ARG A 39 6.93 75.37 15.95
CA ARG A 39 7.33 75.03 14.57
C ARG A 39 8.41 73.94 14.47
N ARG A 40 9.25 73.75 15.50
CA ARG A 40 10.22 72.64 15.55
C ARG A 40 9.53 71.34 15.93
N GLU A 41 8.66 71.36 16.92
CA GLU A 41 7.86 70.22 17.36
C GLU A 41 6.94 69.73 16.24
N ASP A 42 6.27 70.63 15.54
CA ASP A 42 5.41 70.31 14.39
C ASP A 42 6.23 69.69 13.22
N ARG A 43 7.46 70.17 12.97
CA ARG A 43 8.36 69.51 12.02
C ARG A 43 8.79 68.11 12.47
N GLN A 44 9.03 67.94 13.77
CA GLN A 44 9.41 66.65 14.35
C GLN A 44 8.24 65.66 14.28
N TRP A 45 7.04 66.07 14.69
CA TRP A 45 5.82 65.27 14.60
C TRP A 45 5.53 64.85 13.17
N ARG A 46 5.70 65.75 12.19
CA ARG A 46 5.55 65.40 10.77
C ARG A 46 6.61 64.42 10.27
N LYS A 47 7.83 64.47 10.82
CA LYS A 47 8.87 63.49 10.50
C LYS A 47 8.53 62.12 11.09
N GLU A 48 8.12 62.08 12.35
CA GLU A 48 7.71 60.86 13.05
C GLU A 48 6.47 60.23 12.41
N ASP A 49 5.47 61.02 12.00
CA ASP A 49 4.30 60.53 11.25
C ASP A 49 4.70 59.92 9.90
N LEU A 50 5.61 60.57 9.16
CA LEU A 50 6.12 60.03 7.89
C LEU A 50 6.91 58.72 8.08
N GLU A 51 7.69 58.61 9.16
CA GLU A 51 8.41 57.39 9.52
C GLU A 51 7.44 56.28 9.92
N PHE A 52 6.47 56.56 10.79
CA PHE A 52 5.44 55.61 11.21
C PHE A 52 4.64 55.07 10.02
N ARG A 53 4.27 55.94 9.07
CA ARG A 53 3.59 55.52 7.83
C ARG A 53 4.49 54.72 6.89
N GLY A 54 5.80 54.97 6.94
CA GLY A 54 6.81 54.16 6.27
C GLY A 54 6.86 52.75 6.83
N GLU A 55 7.01 52.64 8.16
CA GLU A 55 7.03 51.38 8.88
C GLU A 55 5.73 50.59 8.70
N GLU A 56 4.56 51.24 8.79
CA GLU A 56 3.26 50.60 8.57
C GLU A 56 3.19 49.95 7.19
N ARG A 57 3.65 50.63 6.15
CA ARG A 57 3.71 50.08 4.79
C ARG A 57 4.67 48.88 4.71
N ASP A 58 5.82 48.96 5.36
CA ASP A 58 6.79 47.85 5.39
C ASP A 58 6.24 46.64 6.14
N TRP A 59 5.53 46.84 7.25
CA TRP A 59 4.81 45.80 7.98
C TRP A 59 3.73 45.14 7.12
N TRP A 60 2.95 45.93 6.39
CA TRP A 60 1.96 45.41 5.44
C TRP A 60 2.62 44.54 4.37
N HIS A 61 3.73 44.98 3.78
CA HIS A 61 4.46 44.18 2.80
C HIS A 61 5.01 42.88 3.38
N LEU A 62 5.58 42.93 4.59
CA LEU A 62 6.11 41.75 5.27
C LEU A 62 5.01 40.76 5.63
N GLU A 63 3.84 41.24 6.09
CA GLU A 63 2.69 40.39 6.37
C GLU A 63 2.17 39.70 5.10
N HIS A 64 2.10 40.42 3.97
CA HIS A 64 1.74 39.81 2.69
C HIS A 64 2.73 38.71 2.27
N MET A 65 4.03 38.96 2.39
CA MET A 65 5.07 37.96 2.12
C MET A 65 4.93 36.74 3.03
N HIS A 66 4.74 36.92 4.33
CA HIS A 66 4.51 35.81 5.27
C HIS A 66 3.25 35.01 4.95
N ARG A 67 2.16 35.67 4.56
CA ARG A 67 0.92 35.00 4.14
C ARG A 67 1.16 34.17 2.87
N GLU A 68 1.93 34.68 1.91
CA GLU A 68 2.29 33.94 0.69
C GLU A 68 3.18 32.73 0.97
N GLU A 69 4.21 32.90 1.80
CA GLU A 69 5.10 31.81 2.22
C GLU A 69 4.34 30.75 3.00
N SER A 70 3.46 31.15 3.92
CA SER A 70 2.59 30.23 4.66
C SER A 70 1.66 29.44 3.74
N ARG A 71 1.17 30.04 2.64
CA ARG A 71 0.40 29.33 1.61
C ARG A 71 1.27 28.38 0.79
N LYS A 72 2.51 28.76 0.46
CA LYS A 72 3.48 27.90 -0.23
C LYS A 72 3.85 26.69 0.63
N TRP A 73 4.18 26.91 1.90
CA TRP A 73 4.52 25.86 2.87
C TRP A 73 3.38 24.87 3.06
N ARG A 74 2.13 25.35 3.25
CA ARG A 74 0.97 24.46 3.35
C ARG A 74 0.76 23.59 2.12
N ARG A 75 0.98 24.13 0.92
CA ARG A 75 0.88 23.35 -0.32
C ARG A 75 1.95 22.25 -0.40
N GLN A 76 3.18 22.58 -0.02
CA GLN A 76 4.29 21.62 0.02
C GLN A 76 4.08 20.53 1.07
N ASP A 77 3.62 20.89 2.27
CA ASP A 77 3.32 19.94 3.36
C ASP A 77 2.24 18.94 2.94
N VAL A 78 1.16 19.39 2.29
CA VAL A 78 0.13 18.49 1.75
C VAL A 78 0.69 17.54 0.69
N GLU A 79 1.53 18.02 -0.22
CA GLU A 79 2.18 17.18 -1.24
C GLU A 79 3.12 16.14 -0.61
N GLN A 80 3.91 16.54 0.38
CA GLN A 80 4.81 15.64 1.09
C GLN A 80 4.05 14.52 1.82
N ARG A 81 2.99 14.85 2.57
CA ARG A 81 2.17 13.85 3.28
C ARG A 81 1.52 12.84 2.33
N VAL A 82 1.08 13.29 1.16
CA VAL A 82 0.55 12.41 0.13
C VAL A 82 1.61 11.41 -0.35
N LEU A 83 2.83 11.88 -0.62
CA LEU A 83 3.93 11.03 -1.05
C LEU A 83 4.38 10.06 0.04
N GLU A 84 4.42 10.50 1.29
CA GLU A 84 4.71 9.66 2.46
C GLU A 84 3.67 8.56 2.64
N ASN A 85 2.38 8.90 2.53
CA ASN A 85 1.30 7.91 2.59
C ASN A 85 1.41 6.89 1.45
N ALA A 86 1.73 7.35 0.23
CA ALA A 86 1.96 6.47 -0.91
C ALA A 86 3.14 5.51 -0.66
N ARG A 87 4.29 6.03 -0.18
CA ARG A 87 5.45 5.21 0.19
C ARG A 87 5.12 4.21 1.28
N TRP A 88 4.32 4.59 2.27
CA TRP A 88 3.89 3.68 3.33
C TRP A 88 3.00 2.54 2.78
N VAL A 89 2.09 2.85 1.86
CA VAL A 89 1.30 1.81 1.16
C VAL A 89 2.21 0.89 0.36
N TRP A 90 3.12 1.45 -0.45
CA TRP A 90 4.10 0.69 -1.23
C TRP A 90 4.92 -0.26 -0.34
N GLY A 91 5.49 0.25 0.74
CA GLY A 91 6.30 -0.51 1.69
C GLY A 91 5.55 -1.70 2.30
N ARG A 92 4.25 -1.56 2.60
CA ARG A 92 3.44 -2.69 3.07
C ARG A 92 3.21 -3.74 1.98
N TYR A 93 3.01 -3.32 0.74
CA TYR A 93 2.79 -4.23 -0.38
C TYR A 93 4.06 -5.00 -0.74
N THR A 94 5.20 -4.32 -0.81
CA THR A 94 6.50 -4.96 -1.08
C THR A 94 6.90 -5.89 0.05
N GLU A 95 6.72 -5.49 1.31
CA GLU A 95 6.99 -6.34 2.47
C GLU A 95 6.07 -7.56 2.54
N LYS A 96 4.77 -7.40 2.21
CA LYS A 96 3.86 -8.54 2.07
C LYS A 96 4.35 -9.50 0.98
N ASN A 97 4.62 -8.99 -0.22
CA ASN A 97 5.13 -9.81 -1.33
C ASN A 97 6.43 -10.54 -0.96
N ARG A 98 7.35 -9.88 -0.22
CA ARG A 98 8.59 -10.49 0.26
C ARG A 98 8.33 -11.66 1.20
N ARG A 99 7.45 -11.48 2.20
CA ARG A 99 7.08 -12.54 3.14
C ARG A 99 6.38 -13.70 2.44
N ASP A 100 5.46 -13.43 1.52
CA ASP A 100 4.76 -14.46 0.76
C ASP A 100 5.74 -15.28 -0.10
N VAL A 101 6.73 -14.62 -0.70
CA VAL A 101 7.81 -15.28 -1.46
C VAL A 101 8.67 -16.15 -0.55
N GLU A 102 9.06 -15.66 0.61
CA GLU A 102 9.87 -16.41 1.59
C GLU A 102 9.12 -17.63 2.12
N GLU A 103 7.86 -17.47 2.54
CA GLU A 103 7.03 -18.56 3.06
C GLU A 103 6.84 -19.66 2.02
N LYS A 104 6.48 -19.29 0.78
CA LYS A 104 6.36 -20.26 -0.32
C LYS A 104 7.72 -20.87 -0.68
N GLY A 105 8.78 -20.09 -0.65
CA GLY A 105 10.14 -20.58 -0.88
C GLY A 105 10.56 -21.64 0.13
N GLU A 106 10.28 -21.43 1.41
CA GLU A 106 10.55 -22.39 2.49
C GLU A 106 9.73 -23.68 2.33
N GLN A 107 8.44 -23.57 2.01
CA GLN A 107 7.58 -24.72 1.74
C GLN A 107 8.13 -25.60 0.59
N LEU A 108 8.58 -24.96 -0.50
CA LEU A 108 9.17 -25.68 -1.64
C LEU A 108 10.51 -26.31 -1.32
N ARG A 109 11.36 -25.60 -0.57
CA ARG A 109 12.66 -26.10 -0.15
C ARG A 109 12.52 -27.33 0.76
N ALA A 110 11.61 -27.28 1.73
CA ALA A 110 11.33 -28.40 2.62
C ALA A 110 10.82 -29.62 1.82
N THR A 111 9.86 -29.41 0.92
CA THR A 111 9.29 -30.50 0.09
C THR A 111 10.36 -31.12 -0.83
N SER A 112 11.18 -30.28 -1.48
CA SER A 112 12.27 -30.74 -2.34
C SER A 112 13.32 -31.56 -1.57
N ASN A 113 13.72 -31.11 -0.39
CA ASN A 113 14.68 -31.83 0.45
C ASN A 113 14.14 -33.18 0.92
N LEU A 114 12.88 -33.24 1.36
CA LEU A 114 12.24 -34.50 1.77
C LEU A 114 12.11 -35.49 0.59
N ALA A 115 11.73 -35.00 -0.59
CA ALA A 115 11.64 -35.84 -1.79
C ALA A 115 13.02 -36.41 -2.18
N ALA A 116 14.07 -35.59 -2.11
CA ALA A 116 15.44 -36.03 -2.39
C ALA A 116 15.90 -37.12 -1.42
N LEU A 117 15.62 -36.97 -0.11
CA LEU A 117 15.97 -37.96 0.90
C LEU A 117 15.26 -39.30 0.65
N ILE A 118 13.94 -39.28 0.42
CA ILE A 118 13.16 -40.51 0.17
C ILE A 118 13.67 -41.21 -1.10
N SER A 119 13.91 -40.45 -2.17
CA SER A 119 14.47 -41.00 -3.41
C SER A 119 15.87 -41.59 -3.18
N GLY A 120 16.74 -40.89 -2.45
CA GLY A 120 18.08 -41.37 -2.13
C GLY A 120 18.05 -42.67 -1.33
N PHE A 121 17.23 -42.73 -0.28
CA PHE A 121 17.05 -43.96 0.51
C PHE A 121 16.50 -45.12 -0.31
N ALA A 122 15.57 -44.87 -1.22
CA ALA A 122 15.04 -45.90 -2.11
C ALA A 122 16.11 -46.48 -3.05
N VAL A 123 16.97 -45.61 -3.63
CA VAL A 123 18.08 -46.04 -4.49
C VAL A 123 19.15 -46.79 -3.69
N VAL A 124 19.53 -46.30 -2.51
CA VAL A 124 20.50 -46.97 -1.65
C VAL A 124 20.00 -48.34 -1.23
N ALA A 125 18.73 -48.45 -0.82
CA ALA A 125 18.12 -49.74 -0.51
C ALA A 125 18.19 -50.70 -1.71
N LEU A 126 17.90 -50.23 -2.93
CA LEU A 126 17.97 -51.05 -4.14
C LEU A 126 19.36 -51.65 -4.38
N VAL A 127 20.43 -50.86 -4.19
CA VAL A 127 21.80 -51.32 -4.46
C VAL A 127 22.37 -52.18 -3.33
N GLU A 128 21.96 -51.93 -2.08
CA GLU A 128 22.40 -52.69 -0.91
C GLU A 128 21.70 -54.05 -0.80
N PHE A 129 20.48 -54.18 -1.34
CA PHE A 129 19.78 -55.46 -1.45
C PHE A 129 20.37 -56.30 -2.60
N GLN A 130 21.53 -56.89 -2.36
CA GLN A 130 22.14 -57.90 -3.23
C GLN A 130 21.44 -59.25 -3.00
N PHE A 131 20.69 -59.73 -4.00
CA PHE A 131 19.95 -61.00 -3.93
C PHE A 131 20.79 -62.24 -4.29
N SER A 132 22.08 -62.07 -4.55
CA SER A 132 22.92 -63.11 -5.15
C SER A 132 23.73 -63.87 -4.10
N ASP A 133 23.19 -64.99 -3.62
CA ASP A 133 24.04 -66.13 -3.29
C ASP A 133 23.91 -67.16 -4.43
N PRO A 134 24.91 -67.28 -5.33
CA PRO A 134 24.82 -68.10 -6.54
C PRO A 134 24.79 -69.62 -6.27
N THR A 135 24.85 -70.04 -5.01
CA THR A 135 25.00 -71.45 -4.63
C THR A 135 23.76 -72.07 -3.99
N SER A 136 22.79 -71.27 -3.57
CA SER A 136 21.52 -71.74 -3.03
C SER A 136 20.41 -71.35 -4.00
N THR A 137 19.89 -72.31 -4.77
CA THR A 137 18.69 -72.11 -5.61
C THR A 137 17.53 -71.73 -4.69
N PRO A 138 17.09 -70.46 -4.63
CA PRO A 138 15.98 -70.13 -3.77
C PRO A 138 14.70 -70.23 -4.60
N ASP A 139 13.67 -70.86 -4.04
CA ASP A 139 12.27 -70.76 -4.50
C ASP A 139 11.73 -69.33 -4.33
N GLN A 140 12.50 -68.31 -4.71
CA GLN A 140 12.08 -66.92 -4.66
C GLN A 140 11.32 -66.59 -5.95
N SER A 141 10.07 -66.18 -5.80
CA SER A 141 9.23 -65.82 -6.94
C SER A 141 9.82 -64.61 -7.67
N GLU A 142 10.17 -64.80 -8.95
CA GLU A 142 10.67 -63.74 -9.84
C GLU A 142 9.73 -62.52 -9.88
N ILE A 143 8.42 -62.76 -9.73
CA ILE A 143 7.38 -61.74 -9.70
C ILE A 143 7.61 -60.71 -8.57
N LEU A 144 8.05 -61.14 -7.37
CA LEU A 144 8.31 -60.23 -6.25
C LEU A 144 9.53 -59.35 -6.51
N ILE A 145 10.56 -59.89 -7.17
CA ILE A 145 11.76 -59.15 -7.54
C ILE A 145 11.42 -58.07 -8.57
N VAL A 146 10.65 -58.45 -9.60
CA VAL A 146 10.17 -57.50 -10.62
C VAL A 146 9.28 -56.43 -9.99
N ALA A 147 8.36 -56.81 -9.10
CA ALA A 147 7.50 -55.87 -8.40
C ALA A 147 8.32 -54.88 -7.56
N TYR A 148 9.32 -55.35 -6.79
CA TYR A 148 10.20 -54.50 -5.98
C TYR A 148 11.01 -53.52 -6.82
N ALA A 149 11.61 -53.99 -7.92
CA ALA A 149 12.35 -53.13 -8.84
C ALA A 149 11.43 -52.07 -9.49
N ALA A 150 10.23 -52.47 -9.91
CA ALA A 150 9.25 -51.57 -10.50
C ALA A 150 8.75 -50.51 -9.49
N THR A 151 8.40 -50.90 -8.26
CA THR A 151 7.96 -49.96 -7.22
C THR A 151 9.07 -49.00 -6.82
N THR A 152 10.31 -49.47 -6.75
CA THR A 152 11.46 -48.60 -6.50
C THR A 152 11.63 -47.57 -7.61
N ALA A 153 11.63 -48.01 -8.88
CA ALA A 153 11.78 -47.11 -10.03
C ALA A 153 10.66 -46.06 -10.07
N ILE A 154 9.40 -46.47 -9.87
CA ILE A 154 8.25 -45.55 -9.82
C ILE A 154 8.41 -44.54 -8.67
N THR A 155 8.81 -45.00 -7.48
CA THR A 155 9.01 -44.13 -6.31
C THR A 155 10.07 -43.06 -6.59
N VAL A 156 11.23 -43.47 -7.15
CA VAL A 156 12.32 -42.57 -7.51
C VAL A 156 11.88 -41.57 -8.58
N VAL A 157 11.20 -42.02 -9.65
CA VAL A 157 10.72 -41.13 -10.72
C VAL A 157 9.70 -40.12 -10.19
N MET A 158 8.75 -40.54 -9.35
CA MET A 158 7.76 -39.62 -8.76
C MET A 158 8.43 -38.59 -7.83
N MET A 159 9.34 -39.03 -6.97
CA MET A 159 10.03 -38.16 -6.00
C MET A 159 11.00 -37.20 -6.69
N LEU A 160 11.78 -37.65 -7.67
CA LEU A 160 12.67 -36.81 -8.45
C LEU A 160 11.89 -35.76 -9.26
N ASN A 161 10.80 -36.14 -9.93
CA ASN A 161 9.97 -35.17 -10.65
C ASN A 161 9.39 -34.11 -9.70
N SER A 162 8.92 -34.51 -8.52
CA SER A 162 8.48 -33.55 -7.51
C SER A 162 9.61 -32.60 -7.06
N MET A 163 10.79 -33.15 -6.76
CA MET A 163 11.97 -32.37 -6.34
C MET A 163 12.38 -31.35 -7.42
N VAL A 164 12.48 -31.79 -8.67
CA VAL A 164 12.90 -30.97 -9.81
C VAL A 164 11.88 -29.86 -10.09
N LEU A 165 10.58 -30.16 -10.08
CA LEU A 165 9.54 -29.14 -10.23
C LEU A 165 9.59 -28.09 -9.10
N CYS A 166 9.74 -28.52 -7.85
CA CYS A 166 9.89 -27.60 -6.72
C CYS A 166 11.13 -26.72 -6.86
N SER A 167 12.25 -27.28 -7.33
CA SER A 167 13.51 -26.55 -7.53
C SER A 167 13.44 -25.52 -8.67
N PHE A 168 12.83 -25.86 -9.80
CA PHE A 168 12.60 -24.92 -10.89
C PHE A 168 11.62 -23.81 -10.49
N MET A 169 10.57 -24.15 -9.76
CA MET A 169 9.61 -23.18 -9.27
C MET A 169 10.24 -22.22 -8.25
N LEU A 170 11.03 -22.73 -7.31
CA LEU A 170 11.81 -21.92 -6.38
C LEU A 170 12.74 -20.95 -7.13
N SER A 171 13.45 -21.46 -8.15
CA SER A 171 14.33 -20.62 -8.99
C SER A 171 13.55 -19.54 -9.74
N ASN A 172 12.36 -19.86 -10.26
CA ASN A 172 11.49 -18.89 -10.93
C ASN A 172 11.02 -17.79 -9.97
N ILE A 173 10.64 -18.17 -8.75
CA ILE A 173 10.16 -17.25 -7.71
C ILE A 173 11.29 -16.33 -7.25
N LEU A 174 12.49 -16.85 -7.01
CA LEU A 174 13.64 -16.03 -6.61
C LEU A 174 14.08 -15.06 -7.71
N ARG A 175 14.04 -15.51 -8.98
CA ARG A 175 14.34 -14.65 -10.13
C ARG A 175 13.33 -13.51 -10.27
N ASN A 176 12.05 -13.82 -10.15
CA ASN A 176 10.98 -12.82 -10.24
C ASN A 176 10.85 -11.98 -8.95
N GLY A 177 11.33 -12.49 -7.82
CA GLY A 177 11.37 -11.80 -6.52
C GLY A 177 12.04 -10.43 -6.60
N LYS A 178 13.14 -10.35 -7.35
CA LYS A 178 13.87 -9.09 -7.61
C LYS A 178 13.01 -8.05 -8.35
N SER A 179 12.07 -8.50 -9.18
CA SER A 179 11.15 -7.61 -9.90
C SER A 179 10.06 -7.03 -9.01
N TYR A 180 9.73 -7.65 -7.88
CA TYR A 180 8.68 -7.14 -6.97
C TYR A 180 9.15 -6.00 -6.06
N VAL A 181 10.46 -5.70 -6.09
CA VAL A 181 11.11 -4.62 -5.33
C VAL A 181 11.95 -3.79 -6.32
N SER A 182 11.37 -3.44 -7.46
CA SER A 182 12.04 -2.59 -8.45
C SER A 182 11.77 -1.12 -8.13
N GLU A 183 12.83 -0.31 -8.11
CA GLU A 183 12.75 1.15 -7.93
C GLU A 183 11.97 1.83 -9.07
N ASP A 184 12.02 1.26 -10.29
CA ASP A 184 11.27 1.77 -11.43
C ASP A 184 9.75 1.61 -11.22
N GLU A 185 9.31 0.46 -10.69
CA GLU A 185 7.90 0.22 -10.37
C GLU A 185 7.43 1.12 -9.21
N GLU A 186 8.30 1.39 -8.24
CA GLU A 186 8.04 2.37 -7.18
C GLU A 186 7.85 3.77 -7.78
N ALA A 187 8.73 4.20 -8.68
CA ALA A 187 8.65 5.51 -9.32
C ALA A 187 7.36 5.68 -10.13
N GLU A 188 6.96 4.67 -10.91
CA GLU A 188 5.69 4.66 -11.64
C GLU A 188 4.48 4.73 -10.69
N PHE A 189 4.52 3.98 -9.59
CA PHE A 189 3.48 3.99 -8.57
C PHE A 189 3.36 5.36 -7.89
N LEU A 190 4.49 5.94 -7.46
CA LEU A 190 4.54 7.27 -6.86
C LEU A 190 4.04 8.35 -7.83
N PHE A 191 4.38 8.25 -9.11
CA PHE A 191 3.87 9.14 -10.15
C PHE A 191 2.34 9.04 -10.30
N ALA A 192 1.80 7.81 -10.31
CA ALA A 192 0.36 7.59 -10.35
C ALA A 192 -0.35 8.13 -9.09
N CYS A 193 0.24 7.94 -7.91
CA CYS A 193 -0.24 8.50 -6.65
C CYS A 193 -0.25 10.03 -6.63
N ARG A 194 0.82 10.66 -7.15
CA ARG A 194 0.90 12.11 -7.28
C ARG A 194 -0.19 12.65 -8.20
N LYS A 195 -0.37 12.02 -9.37
CA LYS A 195 -1.43 12.37 -10.32
C LYS A 195 -2.81 12.21 -9.69
N PHE A 196 -3.03 11.13 -8.95
CA PHE A 196 -4.27 10.86 -8.23
C PHE A 196 -4.58 11.94 -7.20
N ALA A 197 -3.61 12.35 -6.39
CA ALA A 197 -3.81 13.38 -5.38
C ALA A 197 -4.17 14.75 -5.99
N LEU A 198 -3.63 15.09 -7.16
CA LEU A 198 -3.98 16.31 -7.89
C LEU A 198 -5.38 16.26 -8.50
N SER A 199 -5.87 15.07 -8.88
CA SER A 199 -7.18 14.87 -9.51
C SER A 199 -8.22 14.24 -8.57
N TYR A 200 -7.96 14.19 -7.27
CA TYR A 200 -8.78 13.47 -6.30
C TYR A 200 -10.18 14.08 -6.18
N LYS A 201 -11.20 13.23 -6.22
CA LYS A 201 -12.56 13.58 -5.83
C LYS A 201 -12.97 12.74 -4.62
N PRO A 202 -13.73 13.31 -3.66
CA PRO A 202 -14.26 12.54 -2.54
C PRO A 202 -14.99 11.28 -3.02
N GLY A 203 -14.49 10.11 -2.62
CA GLY A 203 -15.02 8.81 -3.02
C GLY A 203 -14.14 8.01 -3.99
N ASP A 204 -13.14 8.63 -4.63
CA ASP A 204 -12.16 7.94 -5.45
C ASP A 204 -11.16 7.16 -4.58
N THR A 205 -10.68 6.02 -5.07
CA THR A 205 -9.71 5.18 -4.34
C THR A 205 -8.30 5.35 -4.87
N PRO A 206 -7.27 5.37 -4.00
CA PRO A 206 -5.89 5.49 -4.43
C PRO A 206 -5.49 4.35 -5.39
N PRO A 207 -4.58 4.62 -6.33
CA PRO A 207 -4.06 3.59 -7.22
C PRO A 207 -3.35 2.50 -6.41
N MET A 208 -3.32 1.30 -6.98
CA MET A 208 -2.69 0.13 -6.35
C MET A 208 -1.48 -0.35 -7.14
N PRO A 209 -0.47 -0.94 -6.47
CA PRO A 209 0.59 -1.67 -7.16
C PRO A 209 -0.01 -2.74 -8.08
N ARG A 210 0.36 -2.73 -9.37
CA ARG A 210 -0.25 -3.62 -10.38
C ARG A 210 0.22 -5.06 -10.27
N ARG A 211 1.41 -5.28 -9.70
CA ARG A 211 2.09 -6.57 -9.63
C ARG A 211 2.02 -7.11 -8.20
N SER A 212 1.31 -8.22 -8.02
CA SER A 212 1.28 -8.99 -6.78
C SER A 212 1.89 -10.36 -7.00
N PHE A 213 2.69 -10.82 -6.05
CA PHE A 213 3.24 -12.18 -6.06
C PHE A 213 2.11 -13.22 -6.12
N GLU A 214 1.03 -12.96 -5.39
CA GLU A 214 -0.18 -13.79 -5.34
C GLU A 214 -0.76 -14.08 -6.74
N ARG A 215 -0.87 -13.05 -7.60
CA ARG A 215 -1.37 -13.23 -8.98
C ARG A 215 -0.40 -14.01 -9.85
N HIS A 216 0.91 -13.77 -9.70
CA HIS A 216 1.92 -14.56 -10.40
C HIS A 216 1.87 -16.04 -9.99
N TRP A 217 1.76 -16.29 -8.69
CA TRP A 217 1.65 -17.63 -8.13
C TRP A 217 0.41 -18.35 -8.66
N GLU A 218 -0.77 -17.73 -8.57
CA GLU A 218 -2.03 -18.31 -9.05
C GLU A 218 -2.01 -18.67 -10.55
N THR A 219 -1.38 -17.84 -11.38
CA THR A 219 -1.41 -18.02 -12.84
C THR A 219 -0.34 -18.96 -13.37
N ARG A 220 0.82 -19.05 -12.71
CA ARG A 220 1.98 -19.80 -13.22
C ARG A 220 2.42 -20.94 -12.33
N CYS A 221 2.41 -20.75 -11.01
CA CYS A 221 3.03 -21.69 -10.07
C CYS A 221 2.01 -22.68 -9.49
N GLU A 222 0.78 -22.25 -9.23
CA GLU A 222 -0.23 -23.03 -8.51
C GLU A 222 -0.52 -24.38 -9.17
N SER A 223 -0.65 -24.43 -10.49
CA SER A 223 -0.94 -25.69 -11.20
C SER A 223 0.20 -26.69 -11.10
N ASP A 224 1.43 -26.22 -11.21
CA ASP A 224 2.62 -27.07 -11.21
C ASP A 224 3.02 -27.48 -9.80
N TRP A 225 2.84 -26.60 -8.82
CA TRP A 225 2.93 -26.93 -7.41
C TRP A 225 1.97 -28.07 -7.03
N ARG A 226 0.70 -27.99 -7.43
CA ARG A 226 -0.28 -29.07 -7.17
C ARG A 226 0.08 -30.38 -7.84
N LYS A 227 0.74 -30.35 -9.01
CA LYS A 227 1.24 -31.57 -9.65
C LYS A 227 2.40 -32.16 -8.87
N ALA A 228 3.39 -31.33 -8.51
CA ALA A 228 4.53 -31.74 -7.70
C ALA A 228 4.08 -32.34 -6.36
N PHE A 229 3.21 -31.64 -5.64
CA PHE A 229 2.67 -32.10 -4.37
C PHE A 229 1.89 -33.41 -4.50
N ARG A 230 1.13 -33.63 -5.58
CA ARG A 230 0.47 -34.91 -5.86
C ARG A 230 1.48 -36.04 -6.12
N MET A 231 2.53 -35.79 -6.89
CA MET A 231 3.58 -36.79 -7.13
C MET A 231 4.33 -37.15 -5.84
N PHE A 232 4.66 -36.16 -5.01
CA PHE A 232 5.22 -36.39 -3.67
C PHE A 232 4.27 -37.22 -2.81
N THR A 233 2.99 -36.85 -2.77
CA THR A 233 1.95 -37.53 -2.01
C THR A 233 1.79 -38.98 -2.44
N TYR A 234 1.76 -39.29 -3.74
CA TYR A 234 1.65 -40.67 -4.22
C TYR A 234 2.96 -41.47 -4.07
N GLY A 235 4.12 -40.81 -4.07
CA GLY A 235 5.40 -41.49 -3.87
C GLY A 235 5.60 -42.01 -2.43
N VAL A 236 5.00 -41.38 -1.41
CA VAL A 236 5.10 -41.84 -0.01
C VAL A 236 4.52 -43.25 0.21
N PRO A 237 3.26 -43.55 -0.15
CA PRO A 237 2.73 -44.91 -0.02
C PRO A 237 3.45 -45.91 -0.93
N MET A 238 3.93 -45.48 -2.10
CA MET A 238 4.77 -46.33 -2.96
C MET A 238 6.10 -46.71 -2.29
N PHE A 239 6.73 -45.78 -1.57
CA PHE A 239 7.92 -46.07 -0.77
C PHE A 239 7.63 -47.08 0.35
N VAL A 240 6.50 -46.95 1.05
CA VAL A 240 6.10 -47.92 2.08
C VAL A 240 5.83 -49.30 1.46
N ALA A 241 5.15 -49.36 0.31
CA ALA A 241 4.96 -50.60 -0.43
C ALA A 241 6.30 -51.24 -0.85
N ASN A 242 7.27 -50.42 -1.24
CA ASN A 242 8.62 -50.86 -1.56
C ASN A 242 9.32 -51.50 -0.36
N LEU A 243 9.19 -50.89 0.83
CA LEU A 243 9.72 -51.46 2.08
C LEU A 243 9.04 -52.79 2.41
N THR A 244 7.72 -52.89 2.23
CA THR A 244 7.00 -54.15 2.42
C THR A 244 7.51 -55.23 1.49
N LEU A 245 7.65 -54.96 0.18
CA LEU A 245 8.20 -55.91 -0.79
C LEU A 245 9.64 -56.32 -0.44
N SER A 246 10.47 -55.38 0.00
CA SER A 246 11.85 -55.69 0.43
C SER A 246 11.88 -56.64 1.64
N ALA A 247 10.91 -56.54 2.56
CA ALA A 247 10.82 -57.44 3.70
C ALA A 247 10.41 -58.86 3.26
N TRP A 248 9.51 -58.98 2.29
CA TRP A 248 9.12 -60.28 1.71
C TRP A 248 10.29 -60.95 0.98
N LEU A 249 11.15 -60.18 0.32
CA LEU A 249 12.36 -60.70 -0.32
C LEU A 249 13.43 -61.09 0.72
N LYS A 250 13.67 -60.26 1.73
CA LYS A 250 14.72 -60.50 2.74
C LYS A 250 14.37 -61.63 3.70
N PHE A 251 13.11 -61.68 4.17
CA PHE A 251 12.64 -62.63 5.19
C PHE A 251 11.76 -63.72 4.59
N TRP A 252 12.09 -64.18 3.37
CA TRP A 252 11.34 -65.22 2.67
C TRP A 252 11.13 -66.51 3.51
N TYR A 253 12.03 -66.78 4.47
CA TYR A 253 11.96 -67.92 5.38
C TYR A 253 10.92 -67.79 6.51
N SER A 254 10.43 -66.58 6.83
CA SER A 254 9.53 -66.34 7.97
C SER A 254 8.32 -65.52 7.56
N THR A 255 7.21 -66.22 7.29
CA THR A 255 5.91 -65.60 6.97
C THR A 255 5.38 -64.74 8.11
N VAL A 256 5.69 -65.10 9.37
CA VAL A 256 5.30 -64.32 10.56
C VAL A 256 5.97 -62.95 10.51
N THR A 257 7.28 -62.87 10.25
CA THR A 257 8.00 -61.59 10.17
C THR A 257 7.44 -60.71 9.05
N CYS A 258 7.21 -61.27 7.87
CA CYS A 258 6.63 -60.55 6.73
C CYS A 258 5.21 -60.04 7.02
N SER A 259 4.39 -60.84 7.71
CA SER A 259 3.03 -60.45 8.09
C SER A 259 3.02 -59.27 9.07
N VAL A 260 3.94 -59.25 10.04
CA VAL A 260 4.07 -58.15 11.01
C VAL A 260 4.50 -56.87 10.31
N VAL A 261 5.52 -56.93 9.45
CA VAL A 261 5.97 -55.76 8.67
C VAL A 261 4.84 -55.22 7.79
N THR A 262 4.13 -56.10 7.09
CA THR A 262 2.99 -55.72 6.25
C THR A 262 1.87 -55.07 7.08
N GLY A 263 1.56 -55.61 8.26
CA GLY A 263 0.56 -55.04 9.16
C GLY A 263 0.93 -53.64 9.64
N ILE A 264 2.20 -53.42 10.02
CA ILE A 264 2.71 -52.09 10.42
C ILE A 264 2.68 -51.12 9.23
N SER A 265 3.07 -51.58 8.03
CA SER A 265 3.00 -50.78 6.80
C SER A 265 1.57 -50.34 6.47
N ILE A 266 0.58 -51.24 6.57
CA ILE A 266 -0.84 -50.91 6.34
C ILE A 266 -1.33 -49.86 7.35
N LEU A 267 -1.01 -50.03 8.63
CA LEU A 267 -1.37 -49.06 9.66
C LEU A 267 -0.72 -47.69 9.39
N GLY A 268 0.56 -47.68 9.00
CA GLY A 268 1.29 -46.47 8.63
C GLY A 268 0.64 -45.74 7.45
N VAL A 269 0.28 -46.47 6.38
CA VAL A 269 -0.40 -45.89 5.21
C VAL A 269 -1.80 -45.40 5.58
N ALA A 270 -2.54 -46.09 6.45
CA ALA A 270 -3.86 -45.66 6.89
C ALA A 270 -3.80 -44.34 7.69
N LEU A 271 -2.85 -44.24 8.63
CA LEU A 271 -2.60 -43.01 9.40
C LEU A 271 -2.16 -41.86 8.49
N TRP A 272 -1.26 -42.14 7.55
CA TRP A 272 -0.84 -41.18 6.54
C TRP A 272 -2.04 -40.71 5.67
N TYR A 273 -2.86 -41.63 5.17
CA TYR A 273 -4.02 -41.31 4.34
C TYR A 273 -5.05 -40.46 5.10
N ARG A 274 -5.28 -40.74 6.39
CA ARG A 274 -6.13 -39.90 7.24
C ARG A 274 -5.57 -38.49 7.39
N THR A 275 -4.26 -38.37 7.60
CA THR A 275 -3.59 -37.06 7.71
C THR A 275 -3.67 -36.31 6.37
N GLN A 276 -3.40 -37.00 5.27
CA GLN A 276 -3.42 -36.43 3.93
C GLN A 276 -4.83 -36.03 3.48
N SER A 277 -5.86 -36.78 3.84
CA SER A 277 -7.25 -36.37 3.58
C SER A 277 -7.65 -35.17 4.43
N THR A 278 -7.27 -35.14 5.72
CA THR A 278 -7.64 -34.01 6.59
C THR A 278 -6.98 -32.70 6.13
N TRP A 279 -5.69 -32.73 5.80
CA TRP A 279 -4.92 -31.52 5.51
C TRP A 279 -4.68 -31.30 4.01
N GLY A 280 -4.44 -32.36 3.25
CA GLY A 280 -4.15 -32.29 1.81
C GLY A 280 -5.32 -31.71 1.02
N TRP A 281 -6.57 -32.06 1.34
CA TRP A 281 -7.73 -31.45 0.66
C TRP A 281 -7.81 -29.94 0.90
N HIS A 282 -7.41 -29.43 2.07
CA HIS A 282 -7.36 -28.00 2.33
C HIS A 282 -6.22 -27.31 1.57
N LEU A 283 -5.05 -27.96 1.48
CA LEU A 283 -3.89 -27.46 0.74
C LEU A 283 -4.14 -27.43 -0.78
N LEU A 284 -4.90 -28.37 -1.33
CA LEU A 284 -5.24 -28.41 -2.76
C LEU A 284 -6.48 -27.57 -3.11
N LYS A 285 -7.31 -27.20 -2.14
CA LYS A 285 -8.49 -26.38 -2.39
C LYS A 285 -8.01 -25.00 -2.82
N LYS A 286 -8.46 -24.56 -4.00
CA LYS A 286 -8.23 -23.19 -4.48
C LYS A 286 -8.76 -22.23 -3.42
N SER A 287 -7.94 -21.25 -3.02
CA SER A 287 -8.39 -20.16 -2.16
C SER A 287 -9.35 -19.26 -2.94
N ASP A 288 -10.58 -19.74 -3.17
CA ASP A 288 -11.69 -18.91 -3.68
C ASP A 288 -12.03 -17.76 -2.70
N GLN A 289 -11.41 -17.73 -1.53
CA GLN A 289 -11.49 -16.63 -0.56
C GLN A 289 -10.95 -15.28 -1.07
N ASN A 290 -10.19 -15.23 -2.17
CA ASN A 290 -9.84 -13.95 -2.81
C ASN A 290 -10.99 -13.33 -3.60
N VAL A 291 -12.06 -14.08 -3.89
CA VAL A 291 -13.29 -13.54 -4.52
C VAL A 291 -14.33 -13.15 -3.45
N GLY A 292 -14.13 -13.61 -2.20
CA GLY A 292 -14.97 -13.34 -1.05
C GLY A 292 -14.24 -12.56 0.03
N PHE A 293 -13.60 -11.44 -0.33
CA PHE A 293 -13.13 -10.48 0.68
C PHE A 293 -14.27 -10.20 1.66
N SER A 294 -14.00 -10.51 2.92
CA SER A 294 -14.95 -10.49 4.03
C SER A 294 -15.89 -9.29 3.95
N LYS A 295 -17.19 -9.52 4.19
CA LYS A 295 -18.25 -8.51 4.38
C LYS A 295 -17.97 -7.64 5.64
N SER A 296 -16.73 -7.26 5.89
CA SER A 296 -16.36 -6.32 6.94
C SER A 296 -16.91 -4.95 6.54
N ARG A 297 -17.68 -4.37 7.45
CA ARG A 297 -18.37 -3.07 7.40
C ARG A 297 -17.82 -2.14 6.33
N PHE A 298 -18.71 -1.78 5.41
CA PHE A 298 -18.56 -0.65 4.49
C PHE A 298 -18.18 0.59 5.30
N PHE A 299 -16.92 1.02 5.22
CA PHE A 299 -16.52 2.32 5.74
C PHE A 299 -16.84 3.37 4.65
N PRO A 300 -17.67 4.39 4.96
CA PRO A 300 -17.89 5.48 4.03
C PRO A 300 -16.55 6.16 3.71
N PRO A 301 -16.38 6.75 2.51
CA PRO A 301 -15.18 7.52 2.19
C PRO A 301 -15.03 8.66 3.20
N GLU A 302 -14.03 8.57 4.07
CA GLU A 302 -13.69 9.62 5.05
C GLU A 302 -12.86 10.73 4.40
N GLY A 303 -12.36 10.50 3.18
CA GLY A 303 -11.53 11.44 2.45
C GLY A 303 -10.03 11.15 2.63
N LEU A 304 -9.21 11.91 1.91
CA LEU A 304 -7.78 11.97 2.21
C LEU A 304 -7.59 12.62 3.59
N PRO A 305 -6.66 12.12 4.43
CA PRO A 305 -5.66 11.10 4.16
C PRO A 305 -6.09 9.66 4.48
N PHE A 306 -7.24 9.45 5.12
CA PHE A 306 -7.67 8.14 5.62
C PHE A 306 -7.92 7.12 4.51
N ASP A 307 -8.34 7.58 3.33
CA ASP A 307 -8.53 6.73 2.14
C ASP A 307 -7.24 6.04 1.66
N TRP A 308 -6.04 6.51 2.05
CA TRP A 308 -4.76 5.81 1.79
C TRP A 308 -4.60 4.52 2.62
N HIS A 309 -5.23 4.48 3.78
CA HIS A 309 -5.18 3.33 4.71
C HIS A 309 -6.40 2.42 4.56
N ALA A 310 -7.44 2.90 3.86
CA ALA A 310 -8.61 2.12 3.54
C ALA A 310 -8.25 0.90 2.69
N ARG A 311 -9.00 -0.19 2.88
CA ARG A 311 -8.87 -1.37 2.02
C ARG A 311 -9.31 -1.02 0.59
N PRO A 312 -8.67 -1.60 -0.44
CA PRO A 312 -9.11 -1.42 -1.81
C PRO A 312 -10.58 -1.70 -1.98
N ARG A 313 -11.29 -0.76 -2.60
CA ARG A 313 -12.61 -1.03 -3.15
C ARG A 313 -12.38 -1.72 -4.48
N HIS A 314 -12.70 -3.01 -4.58
CA HIS A 314 -12.97 -3.55 -5.90
C HIS A 314 -14.14 -2.75 -6.45
N ALA A 315 -13.92 -2.02 -7.53
CA ALA A 315 -15.00 -1.45 -8.31
C ALA A 315 -15.90 -2.64 -8.67
N GLN A 316 -17.04 -2.78 -7.99
CA GLN A 316 -18.10 -3.66 -8.45
C GLN A 316 -18.31 -3.27 -9.90
N SER A 317 -18.02 -4.18 -10.83
CA SER A 317 -18.23 -3.86 -12.24
C SER A 317 -19.70 -3.46 -12.35
N LYS A 318 -19.94 -2.21 -12.78
CA LYS A 318 -21.28 -1.65 -12.99
C LYS A 318 -22.06 -2.39 -14.09
N THR A 319 -21.63 -3.59 -14.48
CA THR A 319 -22.28 -4.48 -15.45
C THR A 319 -23.45 -5.26 -14.85
N ASN A 320 -23.49 -5.52 -13.53
CA ASN A 320 -24.57 -6.35 -12.96
C ASN A 320 -25.84 -5.59 -12.56
N HIS A 321 -25.77 -4.26 -12.35
CA HIS A 321 -26.96 -3.46 -12.07
C HIS A 321 -27.75 -3.06 -13.33
N ALA A 322 -27.08 -2.93 -14.48
CA ALA A 322 -27.76 -2.69 -15.76
C ALA A 322 -28.53 -3.93 -16.24
N VAL A 323 -27.98 -5.14 -16.08
CA VAL A 323 -28.65 -6.39 -16.46
C VAL A 323 -29.83 -6.71 -15.53
N ARG A 324 -29.74 -6.36 -14.23
CA ARG A 324 -30.85 -6.55 -13.28
C ARG A 324 -31.98 -5.54 -13.49
N ALA A 325 -31.67 -4.31 -13.88
CA ALA A 325 -32.68 -3.32 -14.28
C ALA A 325 -33.36 -3.69 -15.62
N TYR A 326 -32.62 -4.28 -16.56
CA TYR A 326 -33.17 -4.73 -17.84
C TYR A 326 -34.09 -5.97 -17.68
N ASN A 327 -33.73 -6.91 -16.80
CA ASN A 327 -34.56 -8.10 -16.54
C ASN A 327 -35.79 -7.82 -15.67
N HIS A 328 -35.78 -6.79 -14.82
CA HIS A 328 -36.97 -6.40 -14.07
C HIS A 328 -38.01 -5.69 -14.95
N ASN A 329 -37.58 -5.05 -16.03
CA ASN A 329 -38.47 -4.37 -16.97
C ASN A 329 -39.03 -5.29 -18.07
N LYS A 330 -38.45 -6.48 -18.26
CA LYS A 330 -38.90 -7.46 -19.27
C LYS A 330 -40.03 -8.38 -18.77
N ASN A 331 -40.24 -8.46 -17.45
CA ASN A 331 -41.30 -9.26 -16.84
C ASN A 331 -42.58 -8.45 -16.55
N SER A 332 -42.62 -7.15 -16.90
CA SER A 332 -43.77 -6.26 -16.67
C SER A 332 -44.47 -5.81 -17.96
N SER A 333 -44.11 -6.35 -19.12
CA SER A 333 -44.67 -5.93 -20.40
C SER A 333 -44.85 -7.12 -21.35
N THR A 334 -45.82 -7.94 -21.01
CA THR A 334 -46.54 -8.81 -21.97
C THR A 334 -47.98 -8.33 -21.97
N GLU A 335 -48.30 -7.35 -22.82
CA GLU A 335 -49.60 -7.20 -23.51
C GLU A 335 -49.53 -6.08 -24.57
N GLU A 336 -49.83 -6.49 -25.80
CA GLU A 336 -50.41 -5.78 -26.96
C GLU A 336 -49.75 -4.56 -27.65
N VAL A 337 -49.13 -4.87 -28.79
CA VAL A 337 -49.22 -4.29 -30.17
C VAL A 337 -50.08 -3.02 -30.36
N VAL A 338 -49.54 -1.95 -30.96
CA VAL A 338 -50.02 -1.21 -32.18
C VAL A 338 -48.89 -0.31 -32.75
N LEU A 339 -48.94 -0.14 -34.09
CA LEU A 339 -48.01 0.43 -35.08
C LEU A 339 -47.39 1.84 -34.86
N SER A 340 -46.17 1.99 -35.41
CA SER A 340 -45.40 3.17 -35.88
C SER A 340 -46.21 4.23 -36.69
N PRO A 341 -45.73 5.48 -36.97
CA PRO A 341 -44.32 5.87 -37.17
C PRO A 341 -43.84 7.29 -36.75
N ALA A 342 -42.50 7.44 -36.75
CA ALA A 342 -41.65 8.61 -37.02
C ALA A 342 -41.88 9.96 -36.29
N VAL A 343 -40.80 10.56 -35.75
CA VAL A 343 -40.25 11.88 -36.14
C VAL A 343 -39.26 12.44 -35.08
N SER A 344 -38.17 13.02 -35.63
CA SER A 344 -37.21 14.03 -35.13
C SER A 344 -36.42 13.83 -33.84
N ILE A 345 -35.11 13.66 -34.05
CA ILE A 345 -34.01 13.97 -33.14
C ILE A 345 -33.92 15.49 -33.00
N ASP A 346 -33.95 16.02 -31.78
CA ASP A 346 -33.59 17.41 -31.51
C ASP A 346 -32.60 17.50 -30.34
N PHE A 347 -31.49 18.19 -30.62
CA PHE A 347 -30.31 18.33 -29.75
C PHE A 347 -30.50 19.60 -28.91
N ARG A 348 -30.62 19.48 -27.58
CA ARG A 348 -30.52 20.66 -26.70
C ARG A 348 -29.81 20.34 -25.39
N ALA A 349 -28.58 20.85 -25.28
CA ALA A 349 -27.83 20.92 -24.04
C ALA A 349 -28.45 21.97 -23.10
N PRO A 350 -28.50 21.74 -21.78
CA PRO A 350 -28.80 22.81 -20.84
C PRO A 350 -27.52 23.57 -20.47
N VAL A 351 -27.54 24.85 -20.79
CA VAL A 351 -26.67 25.91 -20.26
C VAL A 351 -26.96 26.05 -18.75
N GLN A 352 -25.92 26.04 -17.92
CA GLN A 352 -26.03 26.35 -16.50
C GLN A 352 -25.39 27.72 -16.27
N ASP A 353 -26.23 28.70 -15.92
CA ASP A 353 -25.86 30.07 -15.63
C ASP A 353 -25.02 30.18 -14.34
N VAL A 354 -23.96 30.97 -14.45
CA VAL A 354 -23.06 31.39 -13.38
C VAL A 354 -23.75 32.51 -12.59
N ASN A 355 -23.91 32.33 -11.27
CA ASN A 355 -24.33 33.40 -10.36
C ASN A 355 -23.14 33.81 -9.48
N PRO A 356 -22.54 35.01 -9.67
CA PRO A 356 -21.48 35.53 -8.82
C PRO A 356 -22.05 36.59 -7.88
N LYS A 357 -22.51 36.17 -6.69
CA LYS A 357 -22.66 37.08 -5.54
C LYS A 357 -22.41 36.27 -4.27
N ASN A 358 -21.23 36.48 -3.69
CA ASN A 358 -20.99 36.54 -2.24
C ASN A 358 -19.49 36.82 -2.01
N ASP A 359 -19.09 38.06 -2.32
CA ASP A 359 -17.94 38.70 -1.71
C ASP A 359 -18.48 39.85 -0.86
N ALA A 360 -18.67 39.58 0.44
CA ALA A 360 -18.64 40.54 1.53
C ALA A 360 -18.87 39.78 2.85
N GLU A 361 -18.07 40.12 3.86
CA GLU A 361 -18.14 39.69 5.27
C GLU A 361 -17.41 38.38 5.64
N LEU A 362 -16.08 38.49 5.84
CA LEU A 362 -15.41 38.43 7.17
C LEU A 362 -13.88 38.48 7.05
#